data_AF-A0A3C0R3J9-F1
#
_entry.id   AF-A0A3C0R3J9-F1
#
_cell.length_a   1.000
_cell.length_b   1.000
_cell.length_c   1.000
_cell.angle_alpha   90.00
_cell.angle_beta   90.00
_cell.angle_gamma   90.00
#
_symmetry.space_group_name_H-M   'P 1'
#
loop_
_entity.id
_entity.type
_entity.pdbx_description
1 polymer ?
#
loop_
_entity_poly.entity_id
_entity_poly.type
_entity_poly.pdbx_seq_one_letter_code
_entity_poly.pdbx_strand_id
1 'polypeptide(L)'
;MAQLAEKSRDRAALDWRRKIVELEPNSRPDALALANCALQFGDIRTAEKSLTRIDDSGKQTAAFHAAAARLASARKNSAEAKNEFGKALRLAPNDESYQMEYALACLEQPVATEREEGLRILEKLRGSPAQRSTATRSLFLDGVAHRHDPQELRSLARDLQSYPEALFTDRLLYLDVLRRLRDSEYAIYLTNIEKDASSKPANLAALLSWMSANDLSLIAIDFAKPLPAKILNEWPVPWAMAEAYAKISDWTALEKLTTNANWDQFDFLRRAYLTRALRSESNAVATGREWAEAVKSASAQSQSLLLLTRIIYDWGWKSESIDLLWQLAKYPEVQFEALHTLYLHYAKAHDTQGLHRVLSRLNEIDPGDLKVQNNLAQISFLLNVDPERARKRVSNLYGKEPSNAAYVSTYAFSLYANGDVKGALSVMTTLREDQLQEPPLAAYYGIFLAASGEKMKAREYLERGKQADLLPEEKALVDKALANLNPRGQRE
;
A
#
# COMPACT_ATOMS: atom_id res chain seq x y z
N MET A 1 2.17 -29.97 4.49
CA MET A 1 2.92 -28.81 5.04
C MET A 1 2.53 -27.51 4.35
N ALA A 2 2.77 -27.33 3.05
CA ALA A 2 2.35 -26.14 2.26
C ALA A 2 0.90 -25.68 2.53
N GLN A 3 -0.08 -26.56 2.31
CA GLN A 3 -1.50 -26.24 2.54
C GLN A 3 -1.85 -25.88 3.99
N LEU A 4 -1.13 -26.42 4.98
CA LEU A 4 -1.36 -26.10 6.39
C LEU A 4 -0.83 -24.70 6.71
N ALA A 5 0.36 -24.36 6.22
CA ALA A 5 0.91 -23.01 6.36
C ALA A 5 0.09 -21.95 5.62
N GLU A 6 -0.49 -22.27 4.46
CA GLU A 6 -1.38 -21.34 3.74
C GLU A 6 -2.62 -21.00 4.56
N LYS A 7 -3.24 -22.02 5.17
CA LYS A 7 -4.40 -21.86 6.06
C LYS A 7 -4.06 -21.04 7.29
N SER A 8 -2.86 -21.21 7.85
CA SER A 8 -2.37 -20.40 8.97
C SER A 8 -1.77 -19.05 8.55
N ARG A 9 -1.81 -18.71 7.25
CA ARG A 9 -1.18 -17.50 6.67
C ARG A 9 0.30 -17.33 7.03
N ASP A 10 1.01 -18.45 7.17
CA ASP A 10 2.46 -18.47 7.38
C ASP A 10 3.19 -18.31 6.03
N ARG A 11 4.05 -17.30 5.92
CA ARG A 11 4.79 -16.98 4.70
C ARG A 11 5.72 -18.13 4.26
N ALA A 12 6.11 -19.03 5.18
CA ALA A 12 6.85 -20.26 4.84
C ALA A 12 6.11 -21.13 3.80
N ALA A 13 4.78 -20.99 3.69
CA ALA A 13 3.99 -21.60 2.63
C ALA A 13 4.54 -21.29 1.23
N LEU A 14 4.94 -20.04 0.98
CA LEU A 14 5.41 -19.60 -0.33
C LEU A 14 6.70 -20.31 -0.72
N ASP A 15 7.63 -20.47 0.23
CA ASP A 15 8.89 -21.18 -0.01
C ASP A 15 8.66 -22.67 -0.25
N TRP A 16 7.71 -23.27 0.47
CA TRP A 16 7.31 -24.65 0.22
C TRP A 16 6.66 -24.82 -1.16
N ARG A 17 5.80 -23.88 -1.58
CA ARG A 17 5.18 -23.93 -2.91
C ARG A 17 6.19 -23.75 -4.04
N ARG A 18 7.18 -22.85 -3.88
CA ARG A 18 8.27 -22.68 -4.85
C ARG A 18 9.05 -23.98 -5.03
N LYS A 19 9.44 -24.63 -3.92
CA LYS A 19 10.14 -25.92 -3.95
C LYS A 19 9.32 -27.02 -4.65
N ILE A 20 8.01 -27.09 -4.39
CA ILE A 20 7.14 -28.06 -5.07
C ILE A 20 7.14 -27.82 -6.59
N VAL A 21 6.99 -26.58 -7.03
CA VAL A 21 7.00 -26.24 -8.48
C VAL A 21 8.39 -26.43 -9.11
N GLU A 22 9.48 -26.30 -8.36
CA GLU A 22 10.83 -26.64 -8.83
C GLU A 22 10.99 -28.15 -9.06
N LEU A 23 10.43 -28.98 -8.17
CA LEU A 23 10.45 -30.44 -8.28
C LEU A 23 9.51 -30.95 -9.37
N GLU A 24 8.36 -30.30 -9.54
CA GLU A 24 7.33 -30.67 -10.53
C GLU A 24 7.02 -29.51 -11.49
N PRO A 25 7.95 -29.15 -12.38
CA PRO A 25 7.87 -27.93 -13.19
C PRO A 25 6.71 -27.87 -14.19
N ASN A 26 6.07 -29.01 -14.48
CA ASN A 26 4.95 -29.15 -15.41
C ASN A 26 3.62 -29.45 -14.71
N SER A 27 3.59 -29.49 -13.36
CA SER A 27 2.36 -29.72 -12.61
C SER A 27 1.47 -28.47 -12.65
N ARG A 28 0.37 -28.53 -13.41
CA ARG A 28 -0.61 -27.43 -13.48
C ARG A 28 -1.22 -27.12 -12.11
N PRO A 29 -1.64 -28.11 -11.29
CA PRO A 29 -2.18 -27.84 -9.96
C PRO A 29 -1.19 -27.10 -9.05
N ASP A 30 0.10 -27.46 -9.11
CA ASP A 30 1.11 -26.80 -8.27
C ASP A 30 1.47 -25.40 -8.76
N ALA A 31 1.49 -25.17 -10.08
CA ALA A 31 1.65 -23.83 -10.63
C ALA A 31 0.49 -22.91 -10.20
N LEU A 32 -0.75 -23.39 -10.22
CA LEU A 32 -1.92 -22.65 -9.74
C LEU A 32 -1.86 -22.42 -8.22
N ALA A 33 -1.45 -23.42 -7.45
CA ALA A 33 -1.34 -23.30 -6.00
C ALA A 33 -0.25 -22.30 -5.59
N LEU A 34 0.92 -22.32 -6.27
CA LEU A 34 1.96 -21.32 -6.09
C LEU A 34 1.45 -19.92 -6.45
N ALA A 35 0.70 -19.77 -7.55
CA ALA A 35 0.15 -18.48 -7.95
C ALA A 35 -0.79 -17.91 -6.87
N ASN A 36 -1.74 -18.72 -6.39
CA ASN A 36 -2.69 -18.29 -5.36
C ASN A 36 -1.98 -17.99 -4.02
N CYS A 37 -1.01 -18.81 -3.63
CA CYS A 37 -0.19 -18.59 -2.43
C CYS A 37 0.59 -17.26 -2.56
N ALA A 38 1.24 -17.03 -3.70
CA ALA A 38 1.97 -15.80 -3.96
C ALA A 38 1.06 -14.57 -3.87
N LEU A 39 -0.14 -14.63 -4.44
CA LEU A 39 -1.15 -13.55 -4.34
C LEU A 39 -1.61 -13.30 -2.90
N GLN A 40 -1.81 -14.36 -2.11
CA GLN A 40 -2.18 -14.25 -0.69
C GLN A 40 -1.14 -13.46 0.12
N PHE A 41 0.15 -13.54 -0.27
CA PHE A 41 1.24 -12.81 0.36
C PHE A 41 1.70 -11.55 -0.42
N GLY A 42 0.95 -11.13 -1.43
CA GLY A 42 1.24 -9.93 -2.22
C GLY A 42 2.39 -10.06 -3.23
N ASP A 43 2.93 -11.26 -3.46
CA ASP A 43 3.99 -11.50 -4.45
C ASP A 43 3.40 -11.65 -5.87
N ILE A 44 2.99 -10.50 -6.44
CA ILE A 44 2.36 -10.41 -7.77
C ILE A 44 3.29 -10.97 -8.86
N ARG A 45 4.61 -10.75 -8.74
CA ARG A 45 5.60 -11.20 -9.73
C ARG A 45 5.70 -12.72 -9.79
N THR A 46 5.78 -13.39 -8.64
CA THR A 46 5.77 -14.86 -8.59
C THR A 46 4.46 -15.42 -9.11
N ALA A 47 3.33 -14.80 -8.77
CA ALA A 47 2.03 -15.22 -9.26
C ALA A 47 1.93 -15.15 -10.79
N GLU A 48 2.30 -14.03 -11.38
CA GLU A 48 2.33 -13.87 -12.84
C GLU A 48 3.22 -14.91 -13.51
N LYS A 49 4.48 -15.05 -13.06
CA LYS A 49 5.40 -16.04 -13.63
C LYS A 49 4.83 -17.45 -13.54
N SER A 50 4.23 -17.81 -12.41
CA SER A 50 3.63 -19.13 -12.22
C SER A 50 2.47 -19.38 -13.19
N LEU A 51 1.59 -18.40 -13.42
CA LEU A 51 0.47 -18.52 -14.36
C LEU A 51 0.91 -18.61 -15.82
N THR A 52 2.00 -17.93 -16.23
CA THR A 52 2.51 -18.00 -17.61
C THR A 52 3.00 -19.39 -18.04
N ARG A 53 3.36 -20.25 -17.06
CA ARG A 53 3.83 -21.62 -17.30
C ARG A 53 2.71 -22.62 -17.57
N ILE A 54 1.47 -22.22 -17.34
CA ILE A 54 0.30 -23.07 -17.60
C ILE A 54 0.07 -23.12 -19.10
N ASP A 55 -0.08 -24.33 -19.64
CA ASP A 55 -0.32 -24.57 -21.05
C ASP A 55 -1.76 -24.22 -21.47
N ASP A 56 -2.01 -24.18 -22.77
CA ASP A 56 -3.28 -23.67 -23.30
C ASP A 56 -4.49 -24.50 -22.87
N SER A 57 -4.33 -25.80 -22.64
CA SER A 57 -5.37 -26.65 -22.04
C SER A 57 -5.67 -26.26 -20.59
N GLY A 58 -4.64 -26.01 -19.78
CA GLY A 58 -4.80 -25.54 -18.40
C GLY A 58 -5.47 -24.17 -18.31
N LYS A 59 -5.22 -23.29 -19.30
CA LYS A 59 -5.84 -21.95 -19.38
C LYS A 59 -7.35 -21.96 -19.58
N GLN A 60 -7.94 -23.09 -20.00
CA GLN A 60 -9.39 -23.24 -20.20
C GLN A 60 -10.13 -23.77 -18.96
N THR A 61 -9.45 -23.89 -17.82
CA THR A 61 -10.04 -24.43 -16.59
C THR A 61 -10.61 -23.32 -15.70
N ALA A 62 -11.67 -23.63 -14.93
CA ALA A 62 -12.24 -22.67 -13.98
C ALA A 62 -11.21 -22.17 -12.95
N ALA A 63 -10.36 -23.08 -12.46
CA ALA A 63 -9.31 -22.77 -11.49
C ALA A 63 -8.25 -21.80 -12.04
N PHE A 64 -7.91 -21.92 -13.33
CA PHE A 64 -7.02 -20.95 -13.99
C PHE A 64 -7.66 -19.57 -14.06
N HIS A 65 -8.89 -19.49 -14.56
CA HIS A 65 -9.62 -18.22 -14.66
C HIS A 65 -9.78 -17.53 -13.29
N ALA A 66 -10.06 -18.29 -12.22
CA ALA A 66 -10.11 -17.74 -10.88
C ALA A 66 -8.75 -17.21 -10.40
N ALA A 67 -7.64 -17.91 -10.67
CA ALA A 67 -6.30 -17.43 -10.31
C ALA A 67 -5.89 -16.19 -11.14
N ALA A 68 -6.22 -16.16 -12.42
CA ALA A 68 -6.02 -15.00 -13.30
C ALA A 68 -6.82 -13.79 -12.82
N ALA A 69 -8.07 -14.00 -12.40
CA ALA A 69 -8.90 -12.96 -11.82
C ALA A 69 -8.29 -12.37 -10.54
N ARG A 70 -7.82 -13.21 -9.61
CA ARG A 70 -7.13 -12.76 -8.39
C ARG A 70 -5.84 -11.99 -8.71
N LEU A 71 -5.10 -12.39 -9.75
CA LEU A 71 -3.93 -11.63 -10.23
C LEU A 71 -4.35 -10.25 -10.77
N ALA A 72 -5.42 -10.19 -11.55
CA ALA A 72 -5.96 -8.92 -12.05
C ALA A 72 -6.43 -8.01 -10.91
N SER A 73 -7.12 -8.55 -9.88
CA SER A 73 -7.48 -7.80 -8.67
C SER A 73 -6.24 -7.27 -7.94
N ALA A 74 -5.20 -8.09 -7.77
CA ALA A 74 -3.94 -7.65 -7.15
C ALA A 74 -3.24 -6.53 -7.94
N ARG A 75 -3.45 -6.47 -9.25
CA ARG A 75 -3.00 -5.40 -10.15
C ARG A 75 -3.92 -4.18 -10.20
N LYS A 76 -5.01 -4.19 -9.43
CA LYS A 76 -6.07 -3.17 -9.45
C LYS A 76 -6.76 -3.03 -10.81
N ASN A 77 -6.80 -4.11 -11.60
CA ASN A 77 -7.57 -4.18 -12.84
C ASN A 77 -8.92 -4.86 -12.59
N SER A 78 -9.87 -4.12 -11.98
CA SER A 78 -11.17 -4.67 -11.55
C SER A 78 -12.02 -5.19 -12.72
N ALA A 79 -11.94 -4.56 -13.90
CA ALA A 79 -12.70 -4.99 -15.08
C ALA A 79 -12.24 -6.36 -15.58
N GLU A 80 -10.92 -6.58 -15.68
CA GLU A 80 -10.35 -7.88 -16.06
C GLU A 80 -10.64 -8.94 -14.99
N ALA A 81 -10.51 -8.59 -13.71
CA ALA A 81 -10.82 -9.49 -12.61
C ALA A 81 -12.25 -10.04 -12.69
N LYS A 82 -13.25 -9.16 -12.86
CA LYS A 82 -14.65 -9.58 -13.02
C LYS A 82 -14.83 -10.50 -14.23
N ASN A 83 -14.25 -10.14 -15.38
CA ASN A 83 -14.39 -10.94 -16.60
C ASN A 83 -13.82 -12.35 -16.42
N GLU A 84 -12.66 -12.48 -15.78
CA GLU A 84 -12.03 -13.77 -15.51
C GLU A 84 -12.81 -14.58 -14.45
N PHE A 85 -13.29 -13.97 -13.36
CA PHE A 85 -14.19 -14.65 -12.43
C PHE A 85 -15.50 -15.10 -13.10
N GLY A 86 -16.03 -14.30 -14.02
CA GLY A 86 -17.22 -14.65 -14.80
C GLY A 86 -16.99 -15.87 -15.70
N LYS A 87 -15.79 -16.05 -16.26
CA LYS A 87 -15.41 -17.28 -16.98
C LYS A 87 -15.30 -18.48 -16.04
N ALA A 88 -14.66 -18.30 -14.88
CA ALA A 88 -14.57 -19.35 -13.86
C ALA A 88 -15.95 -19.84 -13.42
N LEU A 89 -16.85 -18.91 -13.11
CA LEU A 89 -18.23 -19.20 -12.72
C LEU A 89 -19.02 -19.89 -13.84
N ARG A 90 -18.82 -19.49 -15.11
CA ARG A 90 -19.51 -20.13 -16.26
C ARG A 90 -19.10 -21.59 -16.44
N LEU A 91 -17.84 -21.93 -16.15
CA LEU A 91 -17.30 -23.28 -16.22
C LEU A 91 -17.69 -24.15 -15.01
N ALA A 92 -17.94 -23.53 -13.85
CA ALA A 92 -18.34 -24.22 -12.62
C ALA A 92 -19.48 -23.44 -11.90
N PRO A 93 -20.71 -23.44 -12.44
CA PRO A 93 -21.80 -22.56 -11.98
C PRO A 93 -22.31 -22.86 -10.58
N ASN A 94 -22.08 -24.07 -10.07
CA ASN A 94 -22.51 -24.50 -8.74
C ASN A 94 -21.41 -24.32 -7.67
N ASP A 95 -20.22 -23.83 -8.04
CA ASP A 95 -19.17 -23.55 -7.07
C ASP A 95 -19.48 -22.25 -6.33
N GLU A 96 -19.92 -22.37 -5.08
CA GLU A 96 -20.28 -21.22 -4.24
C GLU A 96 -19.08 -20.28 -3.97
N SER A 97 -17.84 -20.78 -4.05
CA SER A 97 -16.66 -19.93 -3.90
C SER A 97 -16.48 -19.02 -5.11
N TYR A 98 -16.69 -19.55 -6.32
CA TYR A 98 -16.66 -18.71 -7.53
C TYR A 98 -17.87 -17.77 -7.62
N GLN A 99 -19.03 -18.19 -7.14
CA GLN A 99 -20.18 -17.28 -7.00
C GLN A 99 -19.84 -16.11 -6.08
N MET A 100 -19.21 -16.39 -4.93
CA MET A 100 -18.78 -15.37 -3.98
C MET A 100 -17.74 -14.43 -4.60
N GLU A 101 -16.68 -14.95 -5.21
CA GLU A 101 -15.61 -14.13 -5.80
C GLU A 101 -16.08 -13.28 -6.98
N TYR A 102 -16.93 -13.84 -7.85
CA TYR A 102 -17.56 -13.08 -8.93
C TYR A 102 -18.45 -11.96 -8.38
N ALA A 103 -19.26 -12.26 -7.36
CA ALA A 103 -20.12 -11.25 -6.75
C ALA A 103 -19.32 -10.10 -6.15
N LEU A 104 -18.21 -10.38 -5.47
CA LEU A 104 -17.29 -9.35 -4.96
C LEU A 104 -16.68 -8.52 -6.10
N ALA A 105 -16.24 -9.15 -7.20
CA ALA A 105 -15.70 -8.45 -8.35
C ALA A 105 -16.74 -7.56 -9.05
N CYS A 106 -18.01 -7.93 -9.01
CA CYS A 106 -19.13 -7.09 -9.46
C CYS A 106 -19.31 -5.85 -8.59
N LEU A 107 -19.13 -5.93 -7.27
CA LEU A 107 -19.22 -4.78 -6.37
C LEU A 107 -18.12 -3.74 -6.60
N GLU A 108 -16.96 -4.15 -7.14
CA GLU A 108 -15.85 -3.24 -7.48
C GLU A 108 -16.08 -2.46 -8.79
N GLN A 109 -17.15 -2.76 -9.53
CA GLN A 109 -17.41 -2.09 -10.79
C GLN A 109 -18.14 -0.76 -10.59
N PRO A 110 -17.84 0.26 -11.40
CA PRO A 110 -18.56 1.53 -11.36
C PRO A 110 -19.98 1.43 -11.94
N VAL A 111 -20.31 0.33 -12.63
CA VAL A 111 -21.59 0.16 -13.33
C VAL A 111 -22.65 -0.38 -12.37
N ALA A 112 -23.73 0.38 -12.18
CA ALA A 112 -24.79 0.07 -11.22
C ALA A 112 -25.43 -1.31 -11.42
N THR A 113 -25.74 -1.68 -12.67
CA THR A 113 -26.38 -2.97 -12.99
C THR A 113 -25.49 -4.18 -12.68
N GLU A 114 -24.17 -4.02 -12.82
CA GLU A 114 -23.21 -5.07 -12.48
C GLU A 114 -23.13 -5.23 -10.96
N ARG A 115 -23.11 -4.12 -10.23
CA ARG A 115 -23.16 -4.13 -8.77
C ARG A 115 -24.44 -4.80 -8.26
N GLU A 116 -25.61 -4.46 -8.84
CA GLU A 116 -26.90 -5.10 -8.50
C GLU A 116 -26.88 -6.62 -8.72
N GLU A 117 -26.24 -7.09 -9.79
CA GLU A 117 -26.04 -8.52 -10.01
C GLU A 117 -25.23 -9.16 -8.87
N GLY A 118 -24.12 -8.54 -8.47
CA GLY A 118 -23.29 -8.99 -7.35
C GLY A 118 -24.07 -9.06 -6.04
N LEU A 119 -24.84 -8.01 -5.71
CA LEU A 119 -25.67 -7.96 -4.51
C LEU A 119 -26.71 -9.09 -4.48
N ARG A 120 -27.38 -9.37 -5.60
CA ARG A 120 -28.34 -10.47 -5.71
C ARG A 120 -27.70 -11.83 -5.46
N ILE A 121 -26.47 -12.05 -5.95
CA ILE A 121 -25.72 -13.29 -5.71
C ILE A 121 -25.37 -13.41 -4.23
N LEU A 122 -24.87 -12.33 -3.60
CA LEU A 122 -24.55 -12.33 -2.17
C LEU A 122 -25.78 -12.61 -1.31
N GLU A 123 -26.93 -12.01 -1.60
CA GLU A 123 -28.18 -12.30 -0.87
C GLU A 123 -28.57 -13.78 -0.96
N LYS A 124 -28.43 -14.40 -2.14
CA LYS A 124 -28.65 -15.85 -2.29
C LYS A 124 -27.66 -16.66 -1.45
N LEU A 125 -26.39 -16.28 -1.41
CA LEU A 125 -25.34 -16.99 -0.66
C LEU A 125 -25.52 -16.93 0.86
N ARG A 126 -26.34 -16.00 1.39
CA ARG A 126 -26.75 -16.00 2.80
C ARG A 126 -27.53 -17.25 3.22
N GLY A 127 -28.12 -17.96 2.25
CA GLY A 127 -28.77 -19.24 2.49
C GLY A 127 -27.81 -20.42 2.66
N SER A 128 -26.53 -20.28 2.26
CA SER A 128 -25.54 -21.35 2.36
C SER A 128 -24.77 -21.24 3.69
N PRO A 129 -24.75 -22.29 4.55
CA PRO A 129 -23.92 -22.28 5.75
C PRO A 129 -22.43 -22.06 5.49
N ALA A 130 -21.92 -22.43 4.30
CA ALA A 130 -20.51 -22.27 3.96
C ALA A 130 -20.15 -20.81 3.62
N GLN A 131 -21.10 -20.03 3.10
CA GLN A 131 -20.84 -18.67 2.60
C GLN A 131 -21.58 -17.57 3.37
N ARG A 132 -22.60 -17.90 4.17
CA ARG A 132 -23.52 -16.91 4.77
C ARG A 132 -22.81 -15.80 5.53
N SER A 133 -21.81 -16.15 6.35
CA SER A 133 -21.06 -15.16 7.12
C SER A 133 -20.25 -14.21 6.22
N THR A 134 -19.59 -14.74 5.19
CA THR A 134 -18.81 -13.93 4.24
C THR A 134 -19.73 -13.07 3.37
N ALA A 135 -20.85 -13.63 2.90
CA ALA A 135 -21.83 -12.93 2.08
C ALA A 135 -22.49 -11.78 2.85
N THR A 136 -23.00 -12.03 4.06
CA THR A 136 -23.61 -11.00 4.91
C THR A 136 -22.61 -9.91 5.29
N ARG A 137 -21.35 -10.26 5.60
CA ARG A 137 -20.31 -9.25 5.86
C ARG A 137 -20.03 -8.39 4.63
N SER A 138 -20.04 -8.98 3.43
CA SER A 138 -19.79 -8.26 2.18
C SER A 138 -20.94 -7.30 1.84
N LEU A 139 -22.19 -7.74 2.03
CA LEU A 139 -23.38 -6.90 1.90
C LEU A 139 -23.35 -5.72 2.89
N PHE A 140 -22.98 -5.98 4.15
CA PHE A 140 -22.85 -4.93 5.15
C PHE A 140 -21.79 -3.89 4.75
N LEU A 141 -20.60 -4.32 4.34
CA LEU A 141 -19.50 -3.42 3.95
C LEU A 141 -19.87 -2.58 2.73
N ASP A 142 -20.50 -3.19 1.74
CA ASP A 142 -20.97 -2.50 0.54
C ASP A 142 -22.10 -1.50 0.87
N GLY A 143 -23.04 -1.88 1.73
CA GLY A 143 -24.10 -0.99 2.20
C GLY A 143 -23.55 0.22 2.97
N VAL A 144 -22.51 0.03 3.79
CA VAL A 144 -21.80 1.14 4.45
C VAL A 144 -21.13 2.07 3.43
N ALA A 145 -20.43 1.51 2.44
CA ALA A 145 -19.75 2.28 1.41
C ALA A 145 -20.72 3.16 0.60
N HIS A 146 -21.93 2.66 0.36
CA HIS A 146 -22.97 3.33 -0.43
C HIS A 146 -24.06 4.01 0.42
N ARG A 147 -23.85 4.12 1.75
CA ARG A 147 -24.75 4.81 2.68
C ARG A 147 -26.20 4.33 2.62
N HIS A 148 -26.37 3.01 2.58
CA HIS A 148 -27.67 2.35 2.68
C HIS A 148 -28.40 2.70 4.00
N ASP A 149 -29.68 2.33 4.07
CA ASP A 149 -30.51 2.56 5.26
C ASP A 149 -29.82 1.97 6.51
N PRO A 150 -29.55 2.79 7.54
CA PRO A 150 -28.99 2.30 8.79
C PRO A 150 -29.77 1.14 9.43
N GLN A 151 -31.08 1.02 9.20
CA GLN A 151 -31.87 -0.11 9.70
C GLN A 151 -31.61 -1.41 8.93
N GLU A 152 -31.39 -1.33 7.61
CA GLU A 152 -30.97 -2.46 6.79
C GLU A 152 -29.60 -2.99 7.27
N LEU A 153 -28.65 -2.08 7.49
CA LEU A 153 -27.32 -2.41 8.02
C LEU A 153 -27.40 -3.06 9.40
N ARG A 154 -28.32 -2.60 10.25
CA ARG A 154 -28.59 -3.22 11.55
C ARG A 154 -29.14 -4.63 11.42
N SER A 155 -30.05 -4.89 10.47
CA SER A 155 -30.55 -6.23 10.21
C SER A 155 -29.42 -7.16 9.78
N LEU A 156 -28.60 -6.75 8.81
CA LEU A 156 -27.46 -7.53 8.34
C LEU A 156 -26.46 -7.84 9.47
N ALA A 157 -26.12 -6.85 10.31
CA ALA A 157 -25.23 -7.04 11.44
C ALA A 157 -25.81 -7.97 12.51
N ARG A 158 -27.11 -7.87 12.78
CA ARG A 158 -27.83 -8.75 13.72
C ARG A 158 -27.86 -10.20 13.20
N ASP A 159 -28.10 -10.39 11.91
CA ASP A 159 -28.09 -11.71 11.29
C ASP A 159 -26.68 -12.31 11.35
N LEU A 160 -25.66 -11.53 10.95
CA LEU A 160 -24.26 -11.98 10.95
C LEU A 160 -23.80 -12.45 12.33
N GLN A 161 -24.07 -11.68 13.39
CA GLN A 161 -23.65 -12.08 14.74
C GLN A 161 -24.48 -13.25 15.31
N SER A 162 -25.63 -13.57 14.72
CA SER A 162 -26.47 -14.71 15.13
C SER A 162 -26.01 -16.05 14.55
N TYR A 163 -25.12 -16.03 13.54
CA TYR A 163 -24.64 -17.25 12.91
C TYR A 163 -23.73 -18.05 13.87
N PRO A 164 -23.86 -19.39 13.93
CA PRO A 164 -23.02 -20.26 14.75
C PRO A 164 -21.50 -20.07 14.56
N GLU A 165 -21.07 -19.74 13.34
CA GLU A 165 -19.67 -19.50 12.98
C GLU A 165 -19.25 -18.02 13.09
N ALA A 166 -20.09 -17.15 13.65
CA ALA A 166 -19.79 -15.73 13.83
C ALA A 166 -18.51 -15.52 14.65
N LEU A 167 -17.67 -14.60 14.18
CA LEU A 167 -16.45 -14.22 14.87
C LEU A 167 -16.75 -13.19 15.96
N PHE A 168 -15.85 -13.06 16.94
CA PHE A 168 -15.98 -11.99 17.94
C PHE A 168 -15.99 -10.59 17.29
N THR A 169 -15.27 -10.41 16.18
CA THR A 169 -15.28 -9.18 15.40
C THR A 169 -16.63 -8.88 14.75
N ASP A 170 -17.44 -9.90 14.42
CA ASP A 170 -18.79 -9.70 13.89
C ASP A 170 -19.74 -9.18 14.99
N ARG A 171 -19.53 -9.64 16.23
CA ARG A 171 -20.24 -9.10 17.40
C ARG A 171 -19.84 -7.66 17.70
N LEU A 172 -18.56 -7.31 17.58
CA LEU A 172 -18.10 -5.92 17.68
C LEU A 172 -18.66 -5.03 16.56
N LEU A 173 -18.80 -5.57 15.35
CA LEU A 173 -19.46 -4.87 14.24
C LEU A 173 -20.92 -4.55 14.60
N TYR A 174 -21.68 -5.52 15.13
CA TYR A 174 -23.05 -5.25 15.58
C TYR A 174 -23.11 -4.23 16.73
N LEU A 175 -22.21 -4.33 17.71
CA LEU A 175 -22.08 -3.35 18.79
C LEU A 175 -21.84 -1.92 18.25
N ASP A 176 -21.00 -1.77 17.21
CA ASP A 176 -20.75 -0.48 16.57
C ASP A 176 -22.01 0.08 15.90
N VAL A 177 -22.78 -0.77 15.21
CA VAL A 177 -24.05 -0.37 14.60
C VAL A 177 -25.04 0.11 15.66
N LEU A 178 -25.22 -0.64 16.75
CA LEU A 178 -26.09 -0.24 17.86
C LEU A 178 -25.68 1.11 18.44
N ARG A 179 -24.38 1.34 18.64
CA ARG A 179 -23.85 2.62 19.14
C ARG A 179 -24.16 3.78 18.19
N ARG A 180 -23.88 3.63 16.90
CA ARG A 180 -24.11 4.68 15.89
C ARG A 180 -25.59 5.04 15.78
N LEU A 181 -26.46 4.04 15.90
CA LEU A 181 -27.91 4.23 15.87
C LEU A 181 -28.50 4.73 17.19
N ARG A 182 -27.70 4.82 18.27
CA ARG A 182 -28.17 5.08 19.64
C ARG A 182 -29.29 4.12 20.03
N ASP A 183 -29.15 2.86 19.63
CA ASP A 183 -30.14 1.81 19.88
C ASP A 183 -30.22 1.51 21.39
N SER A 184 -31.43 1.29 21.90
CA SER A 184 -31.67 0.94 23.30
C SER A 184 -30.99 -0.37 23.74
N GLU A 185 -30.70 -1.28 22.81
CA GLU A 185 -30.02 -2.55 23.08
C GLU A 185 -28.51 -2.36 23.34
N TYR A 186 -27.92 -1.20 23.00
CA TYR A 186 -26.47 -0.98 23.06
C TYR A 186 -25.85 -1.31 24.42
N ALA A 187 -26.41 -0.76 25.51
CA ALA A 187 -25.82 -0.91 26.84
C ALA A 187 -25.84 -2.37 27.32
N ILE A 188 -26.95 -3.07 27.07
CA ILE A 188 -27.12 -4.48 27.43
C ILE A 188 -26.17 -5.34 26.58
N TYR A 189 -26.06 -5.05 25.29
CA TYR A 189 -25.18 -5.79 24.39
C TYR A 189 -23.70 -5.59 24.74
N LEU A 190 -23.28 -4.36 25.05
CA LEU A 190 -21.92 -4.06 25.51
C LEU A 190 -21.57 -4.87 26.77
N THR A 191 -22.47 -4.89 27.77
CA THR A 191 -22.26 -5.64 29.02
C THR A 191 -22.06 -7.14 28.75
N ASN A 192 -22.81 -7.72 27.81
CA ASN A 192 -22.65 -9.12 27.42
C ASN A 192 -21.30 -9.37 26.72
N ILE A 193 -20.88 -8.46 25.85
CA ILE A 193 -19.58 -8.53 25.16
C ILE A 193 -18.42 -8.42 26.15
N GLU A 194 -18.50 -7.49 27.09
CA GLU A 194 -17.53 -7.29 28.18
C GLU A 194 -17.37 -8.56 29.01
N LYS A 195 -18.48 -9.17 29.44
CA LYS A 195 -18.46 -10.41 30.21
C LYS A 195 -17.79 -11.56 29.44
N ASP A 196 -18.12 -11.71 28.17
CA ASP A 196 -17.56 -12.77 27.32
C ASP A 196 -16.07 -12.56 27.02
N ALA A 197 -15.62 -11.30 26.94
CA ALA A 197 -14.25 -10.93 26.65
C ALA A 197 -13.34 -11.04 27.88
N SER A 198 -13.87 -10.81 29.09
CA SER A 198 -13.12 -10.68 30.35
C SER A 198 -12.19 -11.86 30.69
N SER A 199 -12.48 -13.06 30.19
CA SER A 199 -11.67 -14.27 30.43
C SER A 199 -10.91 -14.76 29.19
N LYS A 200 -10.93 -14.01 28.08
CA LYS A 200 -10.37 -14.42 26.78
C LYS A 200 -9.46 -13.30 26.24
N PRO A 201 -8.14 -13.40 26.41
CA PRO A 201 -7.19 -12.33 26.08
C PRO A 201 -7.35 -11.74 24.67
N ALA A 202 -7.51 -12.58 23.65
CA ALA A 202 -7.71 -12.13 22.27
C ALA A 202 -9.01 -11.30 22.10
N ASN A 203 -10.10 -11.72 22.73
CA ASN A 203 -11.38 -10.99 22.68
C ASN A 203 -11.31 -9.71 23.51
N LEU A 204 -10.67 -9.75 24.68
CA LEU A 204 -10.46 -8.57 25.51
C LEU A 204 -9.67 -7.51 24.77
N ALA A 205 -8.54 -7.87 24.17
CA ALA A 205 -7.75 -6.95 23.37
C ALA A 205 -8.57 -6.36 22.20
N ALA A 206 -9.33 -7.19 21.46
CA ALA A 206 -10.18 -6.71 20.37
C ALA A 206 -11.26 -5.71 20.86
N LEU A 207 -11.87 -5.95 22.02
CA LEU A 207 -12.83 -5.03 22.64
C LEU A 207 -12.16 -3.72 23.06
N LEU A 208 -11.02 -3.77 23.74
CA LEU A 208 -10.29 -2.58 24.20
C LEU A 208 -9.80 -1.72 23.03
N SER A 209 -9.29 -2.34 21.96
CA SER A 209 -8.92 -1.65 20.73
C SER A 209 -10.15 -1.06 20.03
N TRP A 210 -11.29 -1.76 19.99
CA TRP A 210 -12.54 -1.21 19.45
C TRP A 210 -13.02 -0.01 20.26
N MET A 211 -13.01 -0.09 21.59
CA MET A 211 -13.38 1.04 22.47
C MET A 211 -12.44 2.23 22.23
N SER A 212 -11.15 1.98 22.14
CA SER A 212 -10.16 3.03 21.86
C SER A 212 -10.32 3.66 20.48
N ALA A 213 -10.60 2.88 19.44
CA ALA A 213 -10.90 3.37 18.09
C ALA A 213 -12.15 4.27 18.05
N ASN A 214 -13.02 4.13 19.04
CA ASN A 214 -14.30 4.81 19.18
C ASN A 214 -14.32 5.90 20.25
N ASP A 215 -13.15 6.41 20.65
CA ASP A 215 -12.99 7.48 21.65
C ASP A 215 -13.49 7.11 23.05
N LEU A 216 -13.52 5.82 23.37
CA LEU A 216 -13.90 5.26 24.67
C LEU A 216 -12.68 4.75 25.45
N SER A 217 -11.47 5.26 25.18
CA SER A 217 -10.23 4.77 25.80
C SER A 217 -10.24 4.84 27.34
N LEU A 218 -10.81 5.90 27.92
CA LEU A 218 -10.94 6.00 29.38
C LEU A 218 -11.85 4.89 29.95
N ILE A 219 -12.99 4.65 29.31
CA ILE A 219 -13.93 3.59 29.70
C ILE A 219 -13.29 2.22 29.54
N ALA A 220 -12.51 2.00 28.47
CA ALA A 220 -11.77 0.78 28.24
C ALA A 220 -10.77 0.48 29.38
N ILE A 221 -10.03 1.51 29.81
CA ILE A 221 -9.08 1.43 30.92
C ILE A 221 -9.81 1.11 32.23
N ASP A 222 -10.90 1.81 32.53
CA ASP A 222 -11.69 1.61 33.74
C ASP A 222 -12.30 0.20 33.80
N PHE A 223 -12.80 -0.30 32.66
CA PHE A 223 -13.31 -1.66 32.52
C PHE A 223 -12.21 -2.72 32.73
N ALA A 224 -11.01 -2.49 32.20
CA ALA A 224 -9.91 -3.45 32.31
C ALA A 224 -9.28 -3.50 33.71
N LYS A 225 -9.27 -2.38 34.44
CA LYS A 225 -8.61 -2.23 35.75
C LYS A 225 -8.95 -3.30 36.81
N PRO A 226 -10.22 -3.74 37.00
CA PRO A 226 -10.55 -4.79 37.97
C PRO A 226 -10.23 -6.22 37.49
N LEU A 227 -9.83 -6.43 36.23
CA LEU A 227 -9.59 -7.77 35.69
C LEU A 227 -8.30 -8.40 36.26
N PRO A 228 -8.20 -9.74 36.30
CA PRO A 228 -7.01 -10.42 36.82
C PRO A 228 -5.74 -10.07 36.02
N ALA A 229 -4.64 -9.81 36.73
CA ALA A 229 -3.34 -9.49 36.13
C ALA A 229 -2.86 -10.56 35.12
N LYS A 230 -3.22 -11.83 35.34
CA LYS A 230 -2.92 -12.92 34.40
C LYS A 230 -3.49 -12.65 33.01
N ILE A 231 -4.74 -12.20 32.92
CA ILE A 231 -5.39 -11.89 31.64
C ILE A 231 -4.83 -10.59 31.05
N LEU A 232 -4.63 -9.57 31.89
CA LEU A 232 -4.11 -8.27 31.45
C LEU A 232 -2.69 -8.33 30.90
N ASN A 233 -1.88 -9.27 31.37
CA ASN A 233 -0.51 -9.47 30.93
C ASN A 233 -0.39 -10.46 29.75
N GLU A 234 -1.47 -11.10 29.34
CA GLU A 234 -1.45 -12.08 28.24
C GLU A 234 -1.61 -11.38 26.89
N TRP A 235 -0.68 -11.65 25.97
CA TRP A 235 -0.71 -11.06 24.63
C TRP A 235 -2.03 -11.41 23.90
N PRO A 236 -2.71 -10.45 23.23
CA PRO A 236 -2.30 -9.07 22.92
C PRO A 236 -2.85 -7.97 23.85
N VAL A 237 -3.35 -8.30 25.05
CA VAL A 237 -3.99 -7.32 25.95
C VAL A 237 -3.08 -6.16 26.36
N PRO A 238 -1.79 -6.37 26.70
CA PRO A 238 -0.89 -5.26 27.04
C PRO A 238 -0.75 -4.22 25.93
N TRP A 239 -0.80 -4.64 24.66
CA TRP A 239 -0.70 -3.71 23.54
C TRP A 239 -1.97 -2.85 23.41
N ALA A 240 -3.17 -3.45 23.52
CA ALA A 240 -4.42 -2.70 23.50
C ALA A 240 -4.50 -1.69 24.67
N MET A 241 -3.99 -2.06 25.84
CA MET A 241 -3.88 -1.15 26.99
C MET A 241 -2.88 -0.01 26.72
N ALA A 242 -1.73 -0.30 26.12
CA ALA A 242 -0.74 0.72 25.76
C ALA A 242 -1.31 1.73 24.74
N GLU A 243 -2.09 1.25 23.76
CA GLU A 243 -2.82 2.11 22.82
C GLU A 243 -3.83 3.01 23.53
N ALA A 244 -4.61 2.47 24.46
CA ALA A 244 -5.60 3.23 25.22
C ALA A 244 -4.95 4.36 26.04
N TYR A 245 -3.88 4.06 26.79
CA TYR A 245 -3.13 5.08 27.54
C TYR A 245 -2.51 6.13 26.62
N ALA A 246 -1.90 5.71 25.51
CA ALA A 246 -1.31 6.62 24.54
C ALA A 246 -2.35 7.54 23.88
N LYS A 247 -3.58 7.06 23.64
CA LYS A 247 -4.68 7.86 23.08
C LYS A 247 -5.14 8.98 24.01
N ILE A 248 -5.20 8.72 25.33
CA ILE A 248 -5.59 9.74 26.32
C ILE A 248 -4.39 10.53 26.86
N SER A 249 -3.19 10.28 26.32
CA SER A 249 -1.94 10.92 26.75
C SER A 249 -1.60 10.67 28.23
N ASP A 250 -2.00 9.53 28.79
CA ASP A 250 -1.58 9.10 30.13
C ASP A 250 -0.19 8.45 30.06
N TRP A 251 0.83 9.29 29.93
CA TRP A 251 2.21 8.87 29.71
C TRP A 251 2.79 8.13 30.91
N THR A 252 2.41 8.52 32.13
CA THR A 252 2.86 7.88 33.37
C THR A 252 2.32 6.44 33.48
N ALA A 253 1.03 6.22 33.17
CA ALA A 253 0.49 4.87 33.15
C ALA A 253 1.10 4.03 32.01
N LEU A 254 1.36 4.64 30.85
CA LEU A 254 2.02 3.98 29.73
C LEU A 254 3.46 3.56 30.05
N GLU A 255 4.25 4.43 30.67
CA GLU A 255 5.61 4.12 31.13
C GLU A 255 5.58 2.98 32.16
N LYS A 256 4.68 3.06 33.14
CA LYS A 256 4.52 2.01 34.16
C LYS A 256 4.17 0.65 33.55
N LEU A 257 3.26 0.63 32.57
CA LEU A 257 2.86 -0.58 31.85
C LEU A 257 4.03 -1.20 31.08
N THR A 258 4.92 -0.38 30.52
CA THR A 258 5.94 -0.82 29.56
C THR A 258 7.32 -1.03 30.17
N THR A 259 7.67 -0.41 31.29
CA THR A 259 9.06 -0.44 31.84
C THR A 259 9.55 -1.84 32.22
N ASN A 260 8.71 -2.67 32.84
CA ASN A 260 9.09 -4.00 33.34
C ASN A 260 8.29 -5.15 32.72
N ALA A 261 7.59 -4.90 31.62
CA ALA A 261 6.86 -5.93 30.90
C ALA A 261 7.77 -6.72 29.96
N ASN A 262 7.33 -7.91 29.58
CA ASN A 262 7.90 -8.70 28.48
C ASN A 262 6.77 -9.04 27.52
N TRP A 263 6.88 -8.63 26.25
CA TRP A 263 5.89 -8.92 25.20
C TRP A 263 6.40 -9.98 24.21
N ASP A 264 7.38 -10.79 24.63
CA ASP A 264 7.99 -11.88 23.88
C ASP A 264 8.49 -11.41 22.50
N GLN A 265 8.02 -12.05 21.43
CA GLN A 265 8.37 -11.69 20.04
C GLN A 265 7.94 -10.26 19.64
N PHE A 266 7.09 -9.60 20.45
CA PHE A 266 6.63 -8.23 20.27
C PHE A 266 7.28 -7.21 21.23
N ASP A 267 8.38 -7.57 21.92
CA ASP A 267 9.06 -6.65 22.84
C ASP A 267 9.52 -5.34 22.17
N PHE A 268 9.78 -5.38 20.86
CA PHE A 268 10.07 -4.17 20.08
C PHE A 268 8.93 -3.13 20.16
N LEU A 269 7.66 -3.57 20.24
CA LEU A 269 6.51 -2.69 20.42
C LEU A 269 6.48 -2.11 21.84
N ARG A 270 6.75 -2.92 22.86
CA ARG A 270 6.83 -2.45 24.25
C ARG A 270 7.84 -1.30 24.35
N ARG A 271 9.02 -1.47 23.74
CA ARG A 271 10.08 -0.44 23.69
C ARG A 271 9.67 0.79 22.90
N ALA A 272 8.94 0.63 21.79
CA ALA A 272 8.41 1.75 21.03
C ALA A 272 7.39 2.58 21.85
N TYR A 273 6.50 1.92 22.58
CA TYR A 273 5.55 2.59 23.48
C TYR A 273 6.24 3.24 24.69
N LEU A 274 7.26 2.59 25.27
CA LEU A 274 8.09 3.20 26.32
C LEU A 274 8.83 4.44 25.80
N THR A 275 9.39 4.36 24.59
CA THR A 275 10.01 5.51 23.91
C THR A 275 9.02 6.66 23.78
N ARG A 276 7.77 6.37 23.42
CA ARG A 276 6.71 7.38 23.27
C ARG A 276 6.37 8.04 24.61
N ALA A 277 6.25 7.27 25.70
CA ALA A 277 6.04 7.81 27.04
C ALA A 277 7.21 8.71 27.47
N LEU A 278 8.46 8.21 27.40
CA LEU A 278 9.66 8.95 27.80
C LEU A 278 9.89 10.23 27.00
N ARG A 279 9.50 10.25 25.72
CA ARG A 279 9.59 11.43 24.86
C ARG A 279 8.72 12.57 25.38
N SER A 280 7.57 12.27 25.98
CA SER A 280 6.68 13.27 26.59
C SER A 280 7.29 13.91 27.85
N GLU A 281 8.14 13.17 28.56
CA GLU A 281 8.81 13.61 29.79
C GLU A 281 10.16 14.29 29.52
N SER A 282 10.53 14.49 28.25
CA SER A 282 11.79 15.14 27.82
C SER A 282 13.09 14.43 28.26
N ASN A 283 13.05 13.11 28.55
CA ASN A 283 14.23 12.32 28.88
C ASN A 283 14.96 11.82 27.62
N ALA A 284 15.66 12.73 26.92
CA ALA A 284 16.25 12.46 25.61
C ALA A 284 17.20 11.25 25.56
N VAL A 285 17.99 11.01 26.62
CA VAL A 285 18.94 9.90 26.68
C VAL A 285 18.21 8.56 26.75
N ALA A 286 17.21 8.44 27.63
CA ALA A 286 16.42 7.21 27.75
C ALA A 286 15.57 6.98 26.49
N THR A 287 14.97 8.03 25.93
CA THR A 287 14.22 7.96 24.67
C THR A 287 15.09 7.43 23.53
N GLY A 288 16.31 7.96 23.35
CA GLY A 288 17.22 7.51 22.30
C GLY A 288 17.63 6.04 22.45
N ARG A 289 17.90 5.60 23.69
CA ARG A 289 18.27 4.21 23.99
C ARG A 289 17.13 3.25 23.69
N GLU A 290 15.93 3.50 24.21
CA GLU A 290 14.79 2.60 24.01
C GLU A 290 14.37 2.54 22.54
N TRP A 291 14.45 3.66 21.82
CA TRP A 291 14.19 3.69 20.38
C TRP A 291 15.18 2.82 19.61
N ALA A 292 16.48 2.96 19.88
CA ALA A 292 17.51 2.19 19.19
C ALA A 292 17.34 0.67 19.40
N GLU A 293 17.01 0.24 20.63
CA GLU A 293 16.75 -1.18 20.92
C GLU A 293 15.42 -1.68 20.32
N ALA A 294 14.38 -0.82 20.24
CA ALA A 294 13.14 -1.15 19.53
C ALA A 294 13.41 -1.44 18.06
N VAL A 295 14.13 -0.55 17.39
CA VAL A 295 14.50 -0.69 15.97
C VAL A 295 15.37 -1.92 15.75
N LYS A 296 16.44 -2.09 16.55
CA LYS A 296 17.33 -3.25 16.46
C LYS A 296 16.57 -4.57 16.60
N SER A 297 15.66 -4.66 17.57
CA SER A 297 14.85 -5.87 17.80
C SER A 297 13.87 -6.12 16.65
N ALA A 298 13.22 -5.07 16.15
CA ALA A 298 12.30 -5.17 15.02
C ALA A 298 13.01 -5.58 13.72
N SER A 299 14.23 -5.10 13.49
CA SER A 299 15.06 -5.43 12.31
C SER A 299 15.56 -6.88 12.28
N ALA A 300 15.20 -7.73 13.25
CA ALA A 300 15.43 -9.17 13.13
C ALA A 300 14.54 -9.81 12.04
N GLN A 301 13.34 -9.25 11.78
CA GLN A 301 12.36 -9.78 10.82
C GLN A 301 11.63 -8.64 10.12
N SER A 302 11.48 -8.70 8.79
CA SER A 302 10.85 -7.62 8.02
C SER A 302 9.40 -7.35 8.45
N GLN A 303 8.67 -8.36 8.92
CA GLN A 303 7.29 -8.22 9.42
C GLN A 303 7.24 -7.37 10.69
N SER A 304 8.16 -7.59 11.64
CA SER A 304 8.25 -6.80 12.87
C SER A 304 8.62 -5.35 12.56
N LEU A 305 9.59 -5.16 11.66
CA LEU A 305 10.00 -3.84 11.20
C LEU A 305 8.87 -3.11 10.44
N LEU A 306 8.08 -3.82 9.64
CA LEU A 306 6.91 -3.27 8.95
C LEU A 306 5.82 -2.86 9.94
N LEU A 307 5.54 -3.68 10.96
CA LEU A 307 4.60 -3.35 12.01
C LEU A 307 5.02 -2.10 12.79
N LEU A 308 6.30 -2.03 13.18
CA LEU A 308 6.87 -0.85 13.82
C LEU A 308 6.73 0.39 12.92
N THR A 309 7.07 0.27 11.63
CA THR A 309 6.99 1.38 10.66
C THR A 309 5.57 1.98 10.59
N ARG A 310 4.54 1.12 10.54
CA ARG A 310 3.14 1.54 10.49
C ARG A 310 2.72 2.30 11.75
N ILE A 311 3.03 1.74 12.92
CA ILE A 311 2.68 2.34 14.21
C ILE A 311 3.32 3.73 14.37
N ILE A 312 4.60 3.84 14.02
CA ILE A 312 5.36 5.09 14.13
C ILE A 312 4.87 6.15 13.14
N TYR A 313 4.45 5.71 11.95
CA TYR A 313 3.81 6.58 10.96
C TYR A 313 2.48 7.14 11.48
N ASP A 314 1.64 6.30 12.11
CA ASP A 314 0.35 6.71 12.68
C ASP A 314 0.52 7.68 13.86
N TRP A 315 1.66 7.64 14.56
CA TRP A 315 2.01 8.61 15.60
C TRP A 315 2.55 9.93 15.03
N GLY A 316 2.76 10.02 13.72
CA GLY A 316 3.27 11.20 13.02
C GLY A 316 4.79 11.38 13.10
N TRP A 317 5.56 10.35 13.50
CA TRP A 317 7.02 10.39 13.59
C TRP A 317 7.66 10.16 12.22
N LYS A 318 7.49 11.15 11.33
CA LYS A 318 7.79 11.02 9.89
C LYS A 318 9.26 10.67 9.62
N SER A 319 10.21 11.30 10.30
CA SER A 319 11.64 11.03 10.14
C SER A 319 11.97 9.57 10.42
N GLU A 320 11.52 9.08 11.57
CA GLU A 320 11.72 7.70 11.99
C GLU A 320 11.05 6.72 11.02
N SER A 321 9.85 7.01 10.54
CA SER A 321 9.19 6.18 9.51
C SER A 321 10.01 6.07 8.22
N ILE A 322 10.63 7.17 7.77
CA ILE A 322 11.49 7.17 6.56
C ILE A 322 12.75 6.34 6.80
N ASP A 323 13.38 6.45 7.97
CA ASP A 323 14.55 5.64 8.33
C ASP A 323 14.21 4.14 8.36
N LEU A 324 13.06 3.77 8.91
CA LEU A 324 12.61 2.37 8.92
C LEU A 324 12.25 1.86 7.52
N LEU A 325 11.66 2.68 6.65
CA LEU A 325 11.45 2.32 5.25
C LEU A 325 12.76 2.05 4.51
N TRP A 326 13.81 2.83 4.77
CA TRP A 326 15.15 2.55 4.22
C TRP A 326 15.77 1.26 4.76
N GLN A 327 15.44 0.87 6.00
CA GLN A 327 15.83 -0.45 6.52
C GLN A 327 15.03 -1.57 5.86
N LEU A 328 13.71 -1.41 5.69
CA LEU A 328 12.85 -2.35 4.97
C LEU A 328 13.31 -2.57 3.52
N ALA A 329 13.85 -1.54 2.86
CA ALA A 329 14.43 -1.63 1.52
C ALA A 329 15.63 -2.59 1.40
N LYS A 330 16.14 -3.12 2.52
CA LYS A 330 17.22 -4.13 2.55
C LYS A 330 16.68 -5.57 2.50
N TYR A 331 15.38 -5.78 2.70
CA TYR A 331 14.75 -7.11 2.73
C TYR A 331 14.14 -7.43 1.37
N PRO A 332 14.64 -8.46 0.65
CA PRO A 332 14.22 -8.74 -0.73
C PRO A 332 12.71 -8.88 -0.95
N GLU A 333 12.00 -9.32 0.07
CA GLU A 333 10.59 -9.67 0.05
C GLU A 333 9.62 -8.50 0.31
N VAL A 334 10.14 -7.32 0.66
CA VAL A 334 9.40 -6.05 0.84
C VAL A 334 10.13 -4.82 0.28
N GLN A 335 11.30 -5.01 -0.35
CA GLN A 335 12.16 -3.90 -0.78
C GLN A 335 11.49 -3.00 -1.83
N PHE A 336 10.68 -3.55 -2.72
CA PHE A 336 10.03 -2.77 -3.78
C PHE A 336 8.93 -1.88 -3.21
N GLU A 337 8.10 -2.40 -2.30
CA GLU A 337 7.05 -1.66 -1.62
C GLU A 337 7.62 -0.53 -0.75
N ALA A 338 8.72 -0.82 -0.04
CA ALA A 338 9.42 0.17 0.75
C ALA A 338 10.00 1.30 -0.13
N LEU A 339 10.69 0.94 -1.23
CA LEU A 339 11.25 1.92 -2.17
C LEU A 339 10.18 2.70 -2.92
N HIS A 340 9.05 2.08 -3.27
CA HIS A 340 7.92 2.79 -3.87
C HIS A 340 7.31 3.80 -2.90
N THR A 341 7.14 3.43 -1.63
CA THR A 341 6.66 4.35 -0.59
C THR A 341 7.63 5.53 -0.40
N LEU A 342 8.94 5.27 -0.38
CA LEU A 342 9.97 6.30 -0.33
C LEU A 342 9.94 7.20 -1.59
N TYR A 343 9.76 6.62 -2.78
CA TYR A 343 9.64 7.38 -4.03
C TYR A 343 8.48 8.38 -3.96
N LEU A 344 7.28 7.91 -3.56
CA LEU A 344 6.11 8.77 -3.43
C LEU A 344 6.31 9.87 -2.38
N HIS A 345 6.98 9.55 -1.26
CA HIS A 345 7.33 10.52 -0.24
C HIS A 345 8.23 11.64 -0.80
N TYR A 346 9.35 11.27 -1.42
CA TYR A 346 10.31 12.25 -1.95
C TYR A 346 9.75 13.02 -3.15
N ALA A 347 8.94 12.39 -4.00
CA ALA A 347 8.24 13.07 -5.08
C ALA A 347 7.30 14.16 -4.54
N LYS A 348 6.47 13.82 -3.55
CA LYS A 348 5.55 14.78 -2.91
C LYS A 348 6.29 15.89 -2.17
N ALA A 349 7.48 15.60 -1.64
CA ALA A 349 8.32 16.59 -0.97
C ALA A 349 9.18 17.42 -1.94
N HIS A 350 9.15 17.12 -3.24
CA HIS A 350 10.06 17.65 -4.26
C HIS A 350 11.55 17.50 -3.85
N ASP A 351 11.88 16.41 -3.16
CA ASP A 351 13.23 16.10 -2.72
C ASP A 351 13.97 15.29 -3.80
N THR A 352 14.64 16.03 -4.69
CA THR A 352 15.39 15.47 -5.81
C THR A 352 16.52 14.54 -5.36
N GLN A 353 17.16 14.81 -4.22
CA GLN A 353 18.21 13.96 -3.66
C GLN A 353 17.65 12.63 -3.13
N GLY A 354 16.53 12.70 -2.43
CA GLY A 354 15.78 11.51 -1.99
C GLY A 354 15.33 10.65 -3.17
N LEU A 355 14.79 11.27 -4.22
CA LEU A 355 14.42 10.60 -5.47
C LEU A 355 15.63 9.91 -6.13
N HIS A 356 16.77 10.59 -6.22
CA HIS A 356 17.99 10.00 -6.76
C HIS A 356 18.42 8.75 -5.99
N ARG A 357 18.38 8.82 -4.66
CA ARG A 357 18.75 7.69 -3.79
C ARG A 357 17.82 6.49 -4.01
N VAL A 358 16.51 6.72 -4.11
CA VAL A 358 15.52 5.66 -4.34
C VAL A 358 15.67 5.05 -5.73
N LEU A 359 15.77 5.87 -6.77
CA LEU A 359 15.92 5.42 -8.15
C LEU A 359 17.24 4.65 -8.37
N SER A 360 18.33 5.08 -7.70
CA SER A 360 19.59 4.34 -7.71
C SER A 360 19.40 2.93 -7.16
N ARG A 361 18.72 2.81 -6.01
CA ARG A 361 18.46 1.51 -5.39
C ARG A 361 17.52 0.63 -6.23
N LEU A 362 16.47 1.21 -6.82
CA LEU A 362 15.58 0.50 -7.74
C LEU A 362 16.34 -0.02 -8.97
N ASN A 363 17.23 0.79 -9.55
CA ASN A 363 18.05 0.38 -10.69
C ASN A 363 19.09 -0.70 -10.32
N GLU A 364 19.56 -0.76 -9.08
CA GLU A 364 20.43 -1.86 -8.61
C GLU A 364 19.67 -3.18 -8.52
N ILE A 365 18.44 -3.14 -8.01
CA ILE A 365 17.62 -4.35 -7.79
C ILE A 365 17.05 -4.85 -9.12
N ASP A 366 16.61 -3.94 -10.00
CA ASP A 366 16.05 -4.26 -11.30
C ASP A 366 16.70 -3.40 -12.40
N PRO A 367 17.92 -3.77 -12.85
CA PRO A 367 18.60 -3.03 -13.92
C PRO A 367 17.86 -3.08 -15.26
N GLY A 368 16.84 -3.93 -15.42
CA GLY A 368 16.07 -4.05 -16.66
C GLY A 368 14.95 -3.01 -16.80
N ASP A 369 14.58 -2.33 -15.71
CA ASP A 369 13.47 -1.38 -15.71
C ASP A 369 13.84 -0.08 -16.42
N LEU A 370 13.45 0.02 -17.71
CA LEU A 370 13.76 1.16 -18.57
C LEU A 370 13.19 2.49 -18.03
N LYS A 371 12.06 2.46 -17.30
CA LYS A 371 11.46 3.66 -16.72
C LYS A 371 12.29 4.17 -15.55
N VAL A 372 12.71 3.27 -14.65
CA VAL A 372 13.62 3.63 -13.56
C VAL A 372 14.94 4.15 -14.11
N GLN A 373 15.47 3.53 -15.17
CA GLN A 373 16.69 3.99 -15.82
C GLN A 373 16.56 5.42 -16.38
N ASN A 374 15.44 5.72 -17.06
CA ASN A 374 15.17 7.05 -17.61
C ASN A 374 15.08 8.10 -16.50
N ASN A 375 14.25 7.84 -15.50
CA ASN A 375 14.01 8.77 -14.40
C ASN A 375 15.29 8.99 -13.58
N LEU A 376 16.09 7.94 -13.35
CA LEU A 376 17.38 8.07 -12.69
C LEU A 376 18.30 9.01 -13.48
N ALA A 377 18.40 8.85 -14.80
CA ALA A 377 19.25 9.71 -15.62
C ALA A 377 18.77 11.17 -15.61
N GLN A 378 17.46 11.42 -15.71
CA GLN A 378 16.89 12.76 -15.60
C GLN A 378 17.31 13.43 -14.29
N ILE A 379 17.09 12.75 -13.16
CA ILE A 379 17.45 13.24 -11.84
C ILE A 379 18.98 13.43 -11.71
N SER A 380 19.78 12.51 -12.25
CA SER A 380 21.24 12.63 -12.30
C SER A 380 21.70 13.88 -13.05
N PHE A 381 21.03 14.27 -14.14
CA PHE A 381 21.33 15.53 -14.84
C PHE A 381 20.95 16.76 -14.02
N LEU A 382 19.78 16.75 -13.38
CA LEU A 382 19.33 17.86 -12.53
C LEU A 382 20.28 18.11 -11.36
N LEU A 383 20.78 17.02 -10.75
CA LEU A 383 21.72 17.08 -9.62
C LEU A 383 23.19 17.16 -10.03
N ASN A 384 23.49 17.06 -11.33
CA ASN A 384 24.85 16.92 -11.86
C ASN A 384 25.65 15.76 -11.22
N VAL A 385 25.02 14.61 -11.04
CA VAL A 385 25.63 13.39 -10.47
C VAL A 385 25.92 12.39 -11.58
N ASP A 386 27.19 12.08 -11.82
CA ASP A 386 27.66 11.13 -12.85
C ASP A 386 26.99 11.33 -14.24
N PRO A 387 27.07 12.55 -14.82
CA PRO A 387 26.36 12.89 -16.06
C PRO A 387 26.83 12.08 -17.27
N GLU A 388 28.08 11.59 -17.27
CA GLU A 388 28.61 10.71 -18.32
C GLU A 388 27.86 9.38 -18.37
N ARG A 389 27.68 8.73 -17.21
CA ARG A 389 26.93 7.48 -17.12
C ARG A 389 25.46 7.68 -17.43
N ALA A 390 24.87 8.79 -16.96
CA ALA A 390 23.49 9.16 -17.28
C ALA A 390 23.32 9.33 -18.81
N ARG A 391 24.25 10.01 -19.49
CA ARG A 391 24.25 10.18 -20.97
C ARG A 391 24.28 8.86 -21.71
N LYS A 392 25.19 7.95 -21.36
CA LYS A 392 25.26 6.61 -21.97
C LYS A 392 23.94 5.84 -21.80
N ARG A 393 23.31 5.97 -20.62
CA ARG A 393 22.03 5.31 -20.31
C ARG A 393 20.90 5.82 -21.21
N VAL A 394 20.70 7.13 -21.28
CA VAL A 394 19.58 7.70 -22.06
C VAL A 394 19.76 7.56 -23.57
N SER A 395 21.01 7.57 -24.06
CA SER A 395 21.30 7.24 -25.47
C SER A 395 20.83 5.83 -25.83
N ASN A 396 21.10 4.84 -24.97
CA ASN A 396 20.62 3.48 -25.17
C ASN A 396 19.09 3.35 -25.06
N LEU A 397 18.46 4.10 -24.16
CA LEU A 397 16.99 4.10 -23.99
C LEU A 397 16.29 4.67 -25.21
N TYR A 398 16.75 5.83 -25.70
CA TYR A 398 16.23 6.45 -26.91
C TYR A 398 16.40 5.55 -28.13
N GLY A 399 17.54 4.87 -28.27
CA GLY A 399 17.75 3.91 -29.36
C GLY A 399 16.79 2.70 -29.33
N LYS A 400 16.30 2.30 -28.15
CA LYS A 400 15.35 1.19 -27.99
C LYS A 400 13.90 1.61 -28.20
N GLU A 401 13.50 2.76 -27.65
CA GLU A 401 12.12 3.28 -27.72
C GLU A 401 12.11 4.74 -28.20
N PRO A 402 12.42 5.01 -29.47
CA PRO A 402 12.59 6.38 -29.99
C PRO A 402 11.28 7.18 -30.05
N SER A 403 10.12 6.53 -29.93
CA SER A 403 8.81 7.19 -29.89
C SER A 403 8.28 7.47 -28.49
N ASN A 404 9.00 7.03 -27.44
CA ASN A 404 8.59 7.24 -26.06
C ASN A 404 8.95 8.67 -25.62
N ALA A 405 7.94 9.52 -25.43
CA ALA A 405 8.14 10.95 -25.20
C ALA A 405 8.98 11.29 -23.96
N ALA A 406 8.88 10.49 -22.89
CA ALA A 406 9.71 10.68 -21.69
C ALA A 406 11.19 10.42 -21.99
N TYR A 407 11.49 9.40 -22.81
CA TYR A 407 12.86 9.04 -23.16
C TYR A 407 13.46 10.03 -24.15
N VAL A 408 12.65 10.50 -25.11
CA VAL A 408 13.02 11.58 -26.04
C VAL A 408 13.39 12.84 -25.28
N SER A 409 12.54 13.29 -24.34
CA SER A 409 12.80 14.49 -23.54
C SER A 409 14.05 14.37 -22.68
N THR A 410 14.25 13.22 -22.04
CA THR A 410 15.43 13.01 -21.19
C THR A 410 16.72 12.92 -22.02
N TYR A 411 16.66 12.30 -23.21
CA TYR A 411 17.79 12.29 -24.14
C TYR A 411 18.10 13.68 -24.68
N ALA A 412 17.09 14.46 -25.08
CA ALA A 412 17.27 15.86 -25.48
C ALA A 412 17.86 16.70 -24.35
N PHE A 413 17.42 16.50 -23.10
CA PHE A 413 18.01 17.16 -21.94
C PHE A 413 19.50 16.80 -21.78
N SER A 414 19.88 15.55 -22.06
CA SER A 414 21.29 15.14 -22.02
C SER A 414 22.16 15.84 -23.08
N LEU A 415 21.61 16.09 -24.28
CA LEU A 415 22.28 16.85 -25.35
C LEU A 415 22.44 18.32 -24.93
N TYR A 416 21.36 18.92 -24.42
CA TYR A 416 21.39 20.28 -23.90
C TYR A 416 22.40 20.45 -22.75
N ALA A 417 22.44 19.52 -21.80
CA ALA A 417 23.39 19.51 -20.68
C ALA A 417 24.85 19.38 -21.16
N ASN A 418 25.07 18.81 -22.35
CA ASN A 418 26.38 18.74 -23.02
C ASN A 418 26.66 19.94 -23.96
N GLY A 419 25.78 20.94 -23.99
CA GLY A 419 25.90 22.14 -24.83
C GLY A 419 25.35 21.99 -26.26
N ASP A 420 24.83 20.83 -26.65
CA ASP A 420 24.25 20.60 -27.97
C ASP A 420 22.77 20.98 -28.03
N VAL A 421 22.52 22.30 -28.05
CA VAL A 421 21.17 22.88 -28.12
C VAL A 421 20.45 22.49 -29.42
N LYS A 422 21.18 22.43 -30.55
CA LYS A 422 20.60 22.10 -31.86
C LYS A 422 20.15 20.63 -31.89
N GLY A 423 20.98 19.73 -31.38
CA GLY A 423 20.63 18.32 -31.23
C GLY A 423 19.44 18.11 -30.31
N ALA A 424 19.41 18.79 -29.16
CA ALA A 424 18.28 18.73 -28.23
C ALA A 424 16.95 19.13 -28.90
N LEU A 425 16.92 20.22 -29.66
CA LEU A 425 15.72 20.64 -30.41
C LEU A 425 15.35 19.64 -31.51
N SER A 426 16.32 19.17 -32.29
CA SER A 426 16.09 18.18 -33.35
C SER A 426 15.39 16.93 -32.80
N VAL A 427 15.89 16.41 -31.67
CA VAL A 427 15.28 15.27 -30.97
C VAL A 427 13.88 15.60 -30.47
N MET A 428 13.67 16.74 -29.80
CA MET A 428 12.33 17.13 -29.31
C MET A 428 11.30 17.25 -30.44
N THR A 429 11.68 17.80 -31.59
CA THR A 429 10.77 17.97 -32.74
C THR A 429 10.35 16.67 -33.43
N THR A 430 10.87 15.51 -33.00
CA THR A 430 10.35 14.20 -33.42
C THR A 430 9.02 13.84 -32.73
N LEU A 431 8.70 14.49 -31.62
CA LEU A 431 7.44 14.34 -30.93
C LEU A 431 6.32 15.08 -31.67
N ARG A 432 5.09 14.59 -31.51
CA ARG A 432 3.92 15.29 -32.05
C ARG A 432 3.66 16.58 -31.27
N GLU A 433 2.99 17.52 -31.93
CA GLU A 433 2.66 18.82 -31.33
C GLU A 433 1.78 18.68 -30.08
N ASP A 434 0.82 17.75 -30.06
CA ASP A 434 0.00 17.47 -28.86
C ASP A 434 0.84 17.05 -27.65
N GLN A 435 1.92 16.29 -27.90
CA GLN A 435 2.85 15.85 -26.85
C GLN A 435 3.75 17.00 -26.38
N LEU A 436 4.26 17.83 -27.30
CA LEU A 436 5.09 18.99 -26.94
C LEU A 436 4.35 20.01 -26.06
N GLN A 437 3.01 20.05 -26.16
CA GLN A 437 2.13 20.90 -25.36
C GLN A 437 1.79 20.33 -23.97
N GLU A 438 2.17 19.07 -23.69
CA GLU A 438 2.05 18.50 -22.35
C GLU A 438 3.01 19.25 -21.40
N PRO A 439 2.55 19.75 -20.24
CA PRO A 439 3.35 20.63 -19.38
C PRO A 439 4.77 20.11 -19.06
N PRO A 440 4.99 18.83 -18.71
CA PRO A 440 6.35 18.35 -18.42
C PRO A 440 7.30 18.44 -19.63
N LEU A 441 6.81 18.14 -20.83
CA LEU A 441 7.61 18.19 -22.07
C LEU A 441 7.80 19.63 -22.55
N ALA A 442 6.77 20.47 -22.39
CA ALA A 442 6.82 21.90 -22.69
C ALA A 442 7.89 22.62 -21.87
N ALA A 443 8.08 22.24 -20.60
CA ALA A 443 9.14 22.81 -19.76
C ALA A 443 10.53 22.62 -20.38
N TYR A 444 10.91 21.39 -20.72
CA TYR A 444 12.20 21.09 -21.36
C TYR A 444 12.33 21.70 -22.75
N TYR A 445 11.28 21.59 -23.58
CA TYR A 445 11.31 22.15 -24.92
C TYR A 445 11.47 23.68 -24.91
N GLY A 446 10.74 24.36 -24.02
CA GLY A 446 10.86 25.79 -23.80
C GLY A 446 12.26 26.22 -23.35
N ILE A 447 12.93 25.44 -22.50
CA ILE A 447 14.32 25.67 -22.10
C ILE A 447 15.25 25.60 -23.33
N PHE A 448 15.09 24.59 -24.18
CA PHE A 448 15.94 24.42 -25.36
C PHE A 448 15.71 25.52 -26.40
N LEU A 449 14.45 25.93 -26.61
CA LEU A 449 14.07 27.06 -27.49
C LEU A 449 14.63 28.39 -26.98
N ALA A 450 14.61 28.62 -25.66
CA ALA A 450 15.21 29.81 -25.08
C ALA A 450 16.73 29.85 -25.34
N ALA A 451 17.39 28.70 -25.22
CA ALA A 451 18.82 28.57 -25.49
C ALA A 451 19.19 28.69 -26.98
N SER A 452 18.29 28.35 -27.91
CA SER A 452 18.50 28.57 -29.35
C SER A 452 18.20 29.99 -29.81
N GLY A 453 17.53 30.80 -28.97
CA GLY A 453 17.15 32.18 -29.28
C GLY A 453 15.75 32.32 -29.88
N GLU A 454 14.94 31.26 -29.93
CA GLU A 454 13.55 31.28 -30.42
C GLU A 454 12.59 31.89 -29.37
N LYS A 455 12.79 33.16 -29.04
CA LYS A 455 12.22 33.80 -27.84
C LYS A 455 10.70 33.73 -27.71
N MET A 456 9.96 33.95 -28.81
CA MET A 456 8.48 33.94 -28.77
C MET A 456 7.95 32.53 -28.49
N LYS A 457 8.45 31.54 -29.23
CA LYS A 457 8.08 30.14 -29.06
C LYS A 457 8.51 29.61 -27.69
N ALA A 458 9.72 29.95 -27.26
CA ALA A 458 10.21 29.60 -25.92
C ALA A 458 9.27 30.09 -24.82
N ARG A 459 8.78 31.33 -24.90
CA ARG A 459 7.85 31.89 -23.89
C ARG A 459 6.56 31.07 -23.80
N GLU A 460 5.97 30.70 -24.92
CA GLU A 460 4.74 29.90 -24.98
C GLU A 460 4.91 28.58 -24.22
N TYR A 461 5.93 27.79 -24.57
CA TYR A 461 6.17 26.49 -23.93
C TYR A 461 6.66 26.61 -22.48
N LEU A 462 7.43 27.65 -22.12
CA LEU A 462 7.85 27.86 -20.73
C LEU A 462 6.67 28.21 -19.81
N GLU A 463 5.71 29.04 -20.27
CA GLU A 463 4.50 29.34 -19.49
C GLU A 463 3.61 28.11 -19.35
N ARG A 464 3.52 27.27 -20.40
CA ARG A 464 2.85 25.97 -20.32
C ARG A 464 3.58 25.03 -19.35
N GLY A 465 4.90 25.01 -19.39
CA GLY A 465 5.76 24.16 -18.58
C GLY A 465 5.67 24.44 -17.08
N LYS A 466 5.42 25.69 -16.67
CA LYS A 466 5.16 26.04 -15.26
C LYS A 466 3.95 25.35 -14.65
N GLN A 467 3.03 24.82 -15.47
CA GLN A 467 1.85 24.09 -15.01
C GLN A 467 2.20 22.64 -14.62
N ALA A 468 3.42 22.18 -14.91
CA ALA A 468 3.90 20.87 -14.50
C ALA A 468 4.28 20.84 -13.01
N ASP A 469 4.28 19.63 -12.45
CA ASP A 469 4.76 19.35 -11.10
C ASP A 469 6.30 19.28 -11.09
N LEU A 470 6.94 20.43 -11.23
CA LEU A 470 8.39 20.55 -11.43
C LEU A 470 9.18 20.34 -10.13
N LEU A 471 10.31 19.65 -10.24
CA LEU A 471 11.33 19.61 -9.18
C LEU A 471 12.02 20.97 -9.01
N PRO A 472 12.68 21.24 -7.86
CA PRO A 472 13.30 22.53 -7.61
C PRO A 472 14.35 22.91 -8.66
N GLU A 473 15.14 21.94 -9.12
CA GLU A 473 16.14 22.12 -10.16
C GLU A 473 15.51 22.39 -11.54
N GLU A 474 14.42 21.71 -11.88
CA GLU A 474 13.68 21.97 -13.13
C GLU A 474 13.07 23.37 -13.12
N LYS A 475 12.45 23.75 -12.00
CA LYS A 475 11.91 25.09 -11.80
C LYS A 475 12.99 26.15 -11.96
N ALA A 476 14.17 25.93 -11.38
CA ALA A 476 15.31 26.83 -11.53
C ALA A 476 15.77 26.96 -13.00
N LEU A 477 15.74 25.87 -13.78
CA LEU A 477 16.03 25.89 -15.21
C LEU A 477 15.00 26.70 -16.00
N VAL A 478 13.70 26.50 -15.72
CA VAL A 478 12.60 27.24 -16.35
C VAL A 478 12.69 28.74 -16.03
N ASP A 479 12.88 29.09 -14.75
CA ASP A 479 12.99 30.48 -14.31
C ASP A 479 14.20 31.18 -14.93
N LYS A 480 15.34 30.47 -15.02
CA LYS A 480 16.54 30.96 -15.71
C LYS A 480 16.28 31.18 -17.21
N ALA A 481 15.60 30.26 -17.88
CA ALA A 481 15.25 30.39 -19.29
C ALA A 481 14.36 31.63 -19.53
N LEU A 482 13.34 31.84 -18.70
CA LEU A 482 12.45 33.00 -18.79
C LEU A 482 13.17 34.33 -18.53
N ALA A 483 14.06 34.37 -17.54
CA ALA A 483 14.86 35.57 -17.26
C ALA A 483 15.73 35.96 -18.48
N ASN A 484 16.28 34.98 -19.20
CA ASN A 484 17.08 35.20 -20.40
C ASN A 484 16.27 35.72 -21.60
N LEU A 485 14.95 35.51 -21.62
CA LEU A 485 14.08 36.06 -22.66
C LEU A 485 13.87 37.57 -22.50
N ASN A 486 13.99 38.10 -21.29
CA ASN A 486 13.80 39.51 -20.93
C ASN A 486 15.04 40.08 -20.21
N PRO A 487 16.20 40.24 -20.88
CA PRO A 487 17.33 40.88 -20.26
C PRO A 487 16.91 42.29 -19.79
N ARG A 488 17.14 42.61 -18.50
CA ARG A 488 16.88 43.94 -17.91
C ARG A 488 17.53 45.01 -18.81
N GLY A 489 16.74 45.64 -19.68
CA GLY A 489 17.26 46.57 -20.69
C GLY A 489 16.31 46.99 -21.82
N GLN A 490 15.06 46.53 -21.85
CA GLN A 490 14.02 47.08 -22.72
C GLN A 490 12.79 47.42 -21.88
N ARG A 491 12.87 48.53 -21.14
CA ARG A 491 11.70 49.35 -20.82
C ARG A 491 11.70 50.44 -21.88
N GLU A 492 10.72 50.40 -22.78
CA GLU A 492 10.34 51.57 -23.57
C GLU A 492 9.72 52.64 -22.67
#